data_AF-A0A7X8USJ9-F1
#
_entry.id   AF-A0A7X8USJ9-F1
#
_cell.length_a   1.000
_cell.length_b   1.000
_cell.length_c   1.000
_cell.angle_alpha   90.00
_cell.angle_beta   90.00
_cell.angle_gamma   90.00
#
_symmetry.space_group_name_H-M   'P 1'
#
loop_
_entity.id
_entity.type
_entity.pdbx_description
1 polymer ?
#
loop_
_entity_poly.entity_id
_entity_poly.type
_entity_poly.pdbx_seq_one_letter_code
_entity_poly.pdbx_strand_id
1 'polypeptide(L)'
;MFGIKRLSGVVVMAVVSMFPTSIAIGQEAQREGGRRQRQNGDQRPRRERGEFSGPDGFRGFGGPGGRGGPREFTAQDRERFEEMMVDRYMDRLTRDYELDDEQQAQVRSQFDQLREHQKTFTESRSGEFETLRNQMRELRSAADEGGQFDWGQARELGERMRTLWQDAPLMNREQIRENVEKLLPAEQAELGRARWDSEEQERNRRREEMRERFAERRQEWEARQAREADPESADGAVEARDPVGLDEAADADGAERRRDRRQGRDELRRQRREQQEQSQTQEEWSGQGQLSETETRDQGINVQRNLPENPIGPWEQYVRDFTRRYRLDASQQVTAQSVLREMQQRRTTYEQTRRGDFEAAQRIEDAVRRQQRMEELHRPVARLFEELKSRLERIPTPQQRRVDGNRSSATQPATSEPADTTSRPADAGQQNRRTREGRRNRGD
;
A
#
# COMPACT_ATOMS: atom_id res chain seq x y z
N MET A 1 -61.50 -15.00 50.72
CA MET A 1 -60.38 -14.26 51.34
C MET A 1 -59.85 -13.27 50.32
N PHE A 2 -59.78 -12.00 50.71
CA PHE A 2 -59.55 -10.84 49.86
C PHE A 2 -58.14 -10.80 49.24
N GLY A 3 -58.06 -10.35 47.99
CA GLY A 3 -56.81 -9.98 47.32
C GLY A 3 -56.39 -8.54 47.64
N ILE A 4 -55.10 -8.23 47.49
CA ILE A 4 -54.58 -6.86 47.49
C ILE A 4 -53.46 -6.74 46.43
N LYS A 5 -53.75 -5.94 45.41
CA LYS A 5 -52.80 -5.35 44.45
C LYS A 5 -51.92 -4.33 45.18
N ARG A 6 -50.63 -4.25 44.84
CA ARG A 6 -49.78 -3.09 45.17
C ARG A 6 -49.41 -2.34 43.89
N LEU A 7 -49.92 -1.12 43.80
CA LEU A 7 -49.50 -0.02 42.93
C LEU A 7 -48.79 1.02 43.81
N SER A 8 -47.62 1.47 43.41
CA SER A 8 -46.93 2.72 43.83
C SER A 8 -45.73 2.85 42.86
N GLY A 9 -45.53 3.87 42.03
CA GLY A 9 -45.88 5.29 42.14
C GLY A 9 -44.63 6.07 42.51
N VAL A 10 -43.84 6.54 41.52
CA VAL A 10 -42.71 7.47 41.75
C VAL A 10 -42.66 8.53 40.63
N VAL A 11 -43.17 9.71 41.00
CA VAL A 11 -42.70 11.08 40.78
C VAL A 11 -41.79 11.38 39.57
N VAL A 12 -42.34 12.15 38.62
CA VAL A 12 -41.58 12.96 37.65
C VAL A 12 -41.49 14.39 38.19
N MET A 13 -40.29 14.86 38.51
CA MET A 13 -40.02 16.29 38.76
C MET A 13 -39.55 16.95 37.47
N ALA A 14 -40.32 17.93 37.02
CA ALA A 14 -39.94 18.92 36.02
C ALA A 14 -39.11 20.02 36.69
N VAL A 15 -37.98 20.40 36.07
CA VAL A 15 -37.29 21.65 36.37
C VAL A 15 -37.29 22.50 35.11
N VAL A 16 -38.16 23.51 35.15
CA VAL A 16 -38.17 24.69 34.31
C VAL A 16 -37.10 25.64 34.85
N SER A 17 -36.23 26.16 34.00
CA SER A 17 -35.54 27.41 34.28
C SER A 17 -35.56 28.32 33.07
N MET A 18 -35.77 29.59 33.35
CA MET A 18 -36.33 30.64 32.53
C MET A 18 -35.37 31.84 32.60
N PHE A 19 -35.08 32.43 31.43
CA PHE A 19 -34.76 33.85 31.17
C PHE A 19 -33.39 34.43 31.64
N PRO A 20 -32.92 35.60 31.11
CA PRO A 20 -33.58 36.55 30.22
C PRO A 20 -32.79 37.07 28.99
N THR A 21 -33.58 37.67 28.10
CA THR A 21 -33.29 38.54 26.95
C THR A 21 -32.95 39.98 27.38
N SER A 22 -32.08 40.70 26.63
CA SER A 22 -32.25 42.13 26.21
C SER A 22 -31.04 42.62 25.37
N ILE A 23 -31.23 43.07 24.11
CA ILE A 23 -31.33 44.47 23.58
C ILE A 23 -29.94 45.17 23.48
N ALA A 24 -29.51 45.96 22.49
CA ALA A 24 -29.79 46.29 21.07
C ALA A 24 -28.78 47.41 20.65
N ILE A 25 -28.77 47.80 19.35
CA ILE A 25 -28.23 49.06 18.75
C ILE A 25 -26.70 49.07 18.45
N GLY A 26 -26.14 49.49 17.29
CA GLY A 26 -26.66 50.06 16.03
C GLY A 26 -25.51 50.52 15.09
N GLN A 27 -25.90 51.05 13.91
CA GLN A 27 -25.16 51.88 12.91
C GLN A 27 -24.07 51.21 12.04
N GLU A 28 -24.25 51.12 10.70
CA GLU A 28 -24.05 52.12 9.62
C GLU A 28 -22.59 52.54 9.37
N ALA A 29 -22.03 52.12 8.21
CA ALA A 29 -21.18 52.95 7.36
C ALA A 29 -20.92 52.28 5.99
N GLN A 30 -21.36 52.97 4.93
CA GLN A 30 -20.91 52.81 3.56
C GLN A 30 -19.40 53.03 3.44
N ARG A 31 -18.74 52.34 2.50
CA ARG A 31 -17.70 52.95 1.65
C ARG A 31 -17.38 52.07 0.43
N GLU A 32 -17.71 52.64 -0.72
CA GLU A 32 -17.28 52.24 -2.05
C GLU A 32 -15.76 52.45 -2.25
N GLY A 33 -15.20 51.69 -3.19
CA GLY A 33 -14.22 52.20 -4.16
C GLY A 33 -12.76 52.34 -3.70
N GLY A 34 -11.93 51.34 -3.97
CA GLY A 34 -10.47 51.48 -3.84
C GLY A 34 -9.69 50.36 -4.50
N ARG A 35 -9.23 50.60 -5.73
CA ARG A 35 -8.39 49.73 -6.58
C ARG A 35 -7.26 49.04 -5.79
N ARG A 36 -7.24 47.70 -5.75
CA ARG A 36 -6.06 46.94 -5.34
C ARG A 36 -5.22 46.56 -6.56
N GLN A 37 -4.09 47.25 -6.65
CA GLN A 37 -2.93 46.97 -7.47
C GLN A 37 -2.42 45.55 -7.14
N ARG A 38 -2.41 44.65 -8.12
CA ARG A 38 -1.83 43.31 -7.99
C ARG A 38 -0.31 43.46 -7.91
N GLN A 39 0.26 43.36 -6.71
CA GLN A 39 1.67 43.05 -6.53
C GLN A 39 1.85 41.54 -6.33
N ASN A 40 2.83 41.02 -7.06
CA ASN A 40 3.33 39.67 -7.03
C ASN A 40 3.70 39.23 -5.61
N GLY A 41 3.36 37.99 -5.26
CA GLY A 41 3.80 37.36 -4.01
C GLY A 41 2.95 36.16 -3.60
N ASP A 42 2.65 35.24 -4.53
CA ASP A 42 1.91 34.02 -4.24
C ASP A 42 2.85 33.01 -3.55
N GLN A 43 3.15 33.24 -2.26
CA GLN A 43 3.67 32.22 -1.35
C GLN A 43 2.54 31.81 -0.41
N ARG A 44 1.71 30.87 -0.87
CA ARG A 44 0.76 30.21 0.03
C ARG A 44 1.56 29.35 1.03
N PRO A 45 1.35 29.50 2.35
CA PRO A 45 1.90 28.55 3.30
C PRO A 45 1.33 27.17 2.99
N ARG A 46 2.24 26.23 2.80
CA ARG A 46 1.95 24.82 2.53
C ARG A 46 1.19 24.27 3.75
N ARG A 47 -0.14 24.18 3.66
CA ARG A 47 -0.98 23.55 4.70
C ARG A 47 -0.49 22.10 4.88
N GLU A 48 0.17 21.83 6.00
CA GLU A 48 0.57 20.48 6.38
C GLU A 48 -0.69 19.68 6.71
N ARG A 49 -0.92 18.67 5.87
CA ARG A 49 -2.07 17.79 5.93
C ARG A 49 -1.84 16.83 7.10
N GLY A 50 -2.48 17.08 8.23
CA GLY A 50 -2.47 16.17 9.37
C GLY A 50 -2.93 14.77 8.96
N GLU A 51 -2.02 13.81 8.92
CA GLU A 51 -2.33 12.41 8.68
C GLU A 51 -3.01 11.82 9.92
N PHE A 52 -4.33 11.96 9.96
CA PHE A 52 -5.19 11.34 10.96
C PHE A 52 -5.26 9.82 10.70
N SER A 53 -4.41 9.05 11.38
CA SER A 53 -4.55 7.60 11.47
C SER A 53 -5.57 7.27 12.56
N GLY A 54 -6.67 6.61 12.17
CA GLY A 54 -7.74 6.23 13.07
C GLY A 54 -7.33 5.14 14.09
N PRO A 55 -8.10 4.99 15.18
CA PRO A 55 -7.74 4.25 16.39
C PRO A 55 -7.60 2.72 16.27
N ASP A 56 -7.86 2.13 15.10
CA ASP A 56 -7.88 0.67 14.92
C ASP A 56 -6.81 0.08 13.99
N GLY A 57 -5.88 0.89 13.47
CA GLY A 57 -5.05 0.47 12.33
C GLY A 57 -5.86 0.37 11.02
N PHE A 58 -7.17 0.65 11.09
CA PHE A 58 -7.98 1.06 9.96
C PHE A 58 -7.50 2.46 9.57
N ARG A 59 -6.69 2.57 8.51
CA ARG A 59 -6.35 3.87 7.89
C ARG A 59 -7.66 4.63 7.72
N GLY A 60 -7.75 5.82 8.31
CA GLY A 60 -9.01 6.52 8.50
C GLY A 60 -9.80 6.64 7.20
N PHE A 61 -11.02 6.12 7.19
CA PHE A 61 -12.06 6.36 6.18
C PHE A 61 -11.64 6.31 4.70
N GLY A 62 -10.55 5.62 4.41
CA GLY A 62 -10.23 5.10 3.09
C GLY A 62 -10.54 3.62 3.19
N GLY A 63 -11.73 3.20 2.74
CA GLY A 63 -11.92 1.80 2.36
C GLY A 63 -10.87 1.38 1.32
N PRO A 64 -10.91 0.14 0.81
CA PRO A 64 -10.05 -0.25 -0.31
C PRO A 64 -10.31 0.70 -1.49
N GLY A 65 -9.47 1.72 -1.63
CA GLY A 65 -9.71 2.93 -2.43
C GLY A 65 -9.03 4.19 -1.88
N GLY A 66 -7.94 4.06 -1.12
CA GLY A 66 -7.26 5.21 -0.54
C GLY A 66 -6.28 5.87 -1.51
N ARG A 67 -6.61 7.10 -1.94
CA ARG A 67 -5.90 8.13 -2.77
C ARG A 67 -6.27 8.24 -4.26
N GLY A 68 -7.06 7.32 -4.81
CA GLY A 68 -7.90 7.61 -5.97
C GLY A 68 -9.07 8.50 -5.55
N GLY A 69 -9.58 9.35 -6.44
CA GLY A 69 -10.81 10.13 -6.19
C GLY A 69 -12.02 9.25 -5.83
N PRO A 70 -13.22 9.83 -5.67
CA PRO A 70 -14.41 9.13 -5.19
C PRO A 70 -14.82 8.02 -6.15
N ARG A 71 -14.22 6.84 -6.01
CA ARG A 71 -14.66 5.62 -6.67
C ARG A 71 -15.75 5.04 -5.78
N GLU A 72 -16.94 4.89 -6.32
CA GLU A 72 -18.04 4.26 -5.62
C GLU A 72 -17.63 2.85 -5.20
N PHE A 73 -17.86 2.55 -3.93
CA PHE A 73 -17.58 1.24 -3.37
C PHE A 73 -18.59 0.24 -3.95
N THR A 74 -18.15 -0.54 -4.94
CA THR A 74 -19.05 -1.41 -5.70
C THR A 74 -19.47 -2.64 -4.90
N ALA A 75 -20.50 -3.36 -5.38
CA ALA A 75 -20.89 -4.64 -4.79
C ALA A 75 -19.74 -5.67 -4.80
N GLN A 76 -18.89 -5.68 -5.85
CA GLN A 76 -17.71 -6.55 -5.91
C GLN A 76 -16.63 -6.14 -4.91
N ASP A 77 -16.40 -4.84 -4.71
CA ASP A 77 -15.44 -4.37 -3.71
C ASP A 77 -15.90 -4.73 -2.29
N ARG A 78 -17.22 -4.71 -2.05
CA ARG A 78 -17.82 -5.19 -0.80
C ARG A 78 -17.59 -6.67 -0.59
N GLU A 79 -17.87 -7.49 -1.58
CA GLU A 79 -17.69 -8.94 -1.49
C GLU A 79 -16.22 -9.32 -1.21
N ARG A 80 -15.27 -8.69 -1.91
CA ARG A 80 -13.82 -8.89 -1.67
C ARG A 80 -13.40 -8.45 -0.29
N PHE A 81 -13.98 -7.35 0.20
CA PHE A 81 -13.70 -6.86 1.54
C PHE A 81 -14.24 -7.82 2.61
N GLU A 82 -15.45 -8.35 2.43
CA GLU A 82 -16.02 -9.38 3.31
C GLU A 82 -15.17 -10.65 3.32
N GLU A 83 -14.73 -11.13 2.15
CA GLU A 83 -13.84 -12.30 2.03
C GLU A 83 -12.51 -12.07 2.76
N MET A 84 -11.87 -10.92 2.54
CA MET A 84 -10.65 -10.54 3.25
C MET A 84 -10.83 -10.49 4.77
N MET A 85 -11.98 -10.01 5.24
CA MET A 85 -12.30 -9.97 6.66
C MET A 85 -12.48 -11.37 7.23
N VAL A 86 -13.21 -12.25 6.53
CA VAL A 86 -13.37 -13.65 6.92
C VAL A 86 -12.01 -14.34 7.01
N ASP A 87 -11.16 -14.23 5.99
CA ASP A 87 -9.84 -14.86 6.00
C ASP A 87 -8.98 -14.34 7.18
N ARG A 88 -9.01 -13.03 7.44
CA ARG A 88 -8.30 -12.45 8.60
C ARG A 88 -8.84 -12.98 9.93
N TYR A 89 -10.14 -13.16 10.07
CA TYR A 89 -10.71 -13.75 11.27
C TYR A 89 -10.36 -15.23 11.38
N MET A 90 -10.43 -15.99 10.28
CA MET A 90 -10.05 -17.40 10.25
C MET A 90 -8.60 -17.59 10.71
N ASP A 91 -7.65 -16.87 10.12
CA ASP A 91 -6.24 -16.95 10.51
C ASP A 91 -6.05 -16.68 12.01
N ARG A 92 -6.76 -15.68 12.53
CA ARG A 92 -6.67 -15.30 13.93
C ARG A 92 -7.32 -16.32 14.86
N LEU A 93 -8.54 -16.75 14.56
CA LEU A 93 -9.30 -17.71 15.37
C LEU A 93 -8.60 -19.06 15.39
N THR A 94 -8.09 -19.53 14.25
CA THR A 94 -7.30 -20.76 14.15
C THR A 94 -6.08 -20.71 15.06
N ARG A 95 -5.37 -19.58 15.09
CA ARG A 95 -4.20 -19.41 15.97
C ARG A 95 -4.57 -19.28 17.44
N ASP A 96 -5.57 -18.46 17.75
CA ASP A 96 -5.90 -18.11 19.13
C ASP A 96 -6.60 -19.28 19.84
N TYR A 97 -7.51 -19.99 19.15
CA TYR A 97 -8.26 -21.14 19.67
C TYR A 97 -7.67 -22.51 19.29
N GLU A 98 -6.57 -22.57 18.53
CA GLU A 98 -5.95 -23.83 18.06
C GLU A 98 -6.95 -24.74 17.34
N LEU A 99 -7.69 -24.18 16.38
CA LEU A 99 -8.74 -24.90 15.67
C LEU A 99 -8.16 -26.03 14.81
N ASP A 100 -8.70 -27.23 14.94
CA ASP A 100 -8.42 -28.33 14.02
C ASP A 100 -9.12 -28.14 12.66
N ASP A 101 -8.82 -29.02 11.68
CA ASP A 101 -9.35 -28.89 10.32
C ASP A 101 -10.89 -29.01 10.26
N GLU A 102 -11.49 -29.82 11.13
CA GLU A 102 -12.95 -29.99 11.20
C GLU A 102 -13.60 -28.74 11.82
N GLN A 103 -13.05 -28.25 12.92
CA GLN A 103 -13.47 -27.01 13.57
C GLN A 103 -13.33 -25.81 12.63
N GLN A 104 -12.23 -25.72 11.88
CA GLN A 104 -12.04 -24.68 10.87
C GLN A 104 -13.11 -24.72 9.78
N ALA A 105 -13.50 -25.92 9.31
CA ALA A 105 -14.58 -26.06 8.33
C ALA A 105 -15.94 -25.64 8.92
N GLN A 106 -16.22 -26.00 10.17
CA GLN A 106 -17.45 -25.58 10.87
C GLN A 106 -17.52 -24.06 11.08
N VAL A 107 -16.41 -23.45 11.50
CA VAL A 107 -16.31 -21.99 11.67
C VAL A 107 -16.45 -21.27 10.34
N ARG A 108 -15.89 -21.81 9.24
CA ARG A 108 -16.04 -21.21 7.91
C ARG A 108 -17.50 -21.25 7.43
N SER A 109 -18.22 -22.33 7.71
CA SER A 109 -19.68 -22.42 7.47
C SER A 109 -20.48 -21.38 8.27
N GLN A 110 -20.10 -21.09 9.53
CA GLN A 110 -20.70 -19.99 10.29
C GLN A 110 -20.43 -18.62 9.66
N PHE A 111 -19.23 -18.40 9.12
CA PHE A 111 -18.91 -17.16 8.41
C PHE A 111 -19.75 -16.97 7.15
N ASP A 112 -20.08 -18.04 6.42
CA ASP A 112 -20.97 -17.94 5.26
C ASP A 112 -22.37 -17.48 5.66
N GLN A 113 -22.89 -17.95 6.81
CA GLN A 113 -24.16 -17.46 7.36
C GLN A 113 -24.07 -15.99 7.80
N LEU A 114 -22.97 -15.61 8.45
CA LEU A 114 -22.72 -14.22 8.85
C LEU A 114 -22.59 -13.28 7.65
N ARG A 115 -22.05 -13.75 6.52
CA ARG A 115 -21.99 -12.98 5.27
C ARG A 115 -23.38 -12.68 4.73
N GLU A 116 -24.29 -13.65 4.75
CA GLU A 116 -25.68 -13.41 4.33
C GLU A 116 -26.38 -12.40 5.25
N HIS A 117 -26.20 -12.54 6.57
CA HIS A 117 -26.71 -11.56 7.54
C HIS A 117 -26.09 -10.17 7.34
N GLN A 118 -24.79 -10.10 7.04
CA GLN A 118 -24.09 -8.85 6.74
C GLN A 118 -24.65 -8.18 5.49
N LYS A 119 -24.98 -8.96 4.46
CA LYS A 119 -25.60 -8.44 3.24
C LYS A 119 -26.95 -7.81 3.55
N THR A 120 -27.84 -8.53 4.24
CA THR A 120 -29.15 -8.00 4.66
C THR A 120 -29.00 -6.76 5.56
N PHE A 121 -28.07 -6.78 6.51
CA PHE A 121 -27.77 -5.64 7.37
C PHE A 121 -27.35 -4.42 6.56
N THR A 122 -26.43 -4.61 5.61
CA THR A 122 -25.90 -3.50 4.81
C THR A 122 -26.94 -2.96 3.84
N GLU A 123 -27.81 -3.81 3.29
CA GLU A 123 -28.93 -3.40 2.44
C GLU A 123 -29.95 -2.58 3.24
N SER A 124 -30.36 -3.07 4.41
CA SER A 124 -31.35 -2.38 5.26
C SER A 124 -30.86 -1.04 5.80
N ARG A 125 -29.56 -0.92 6.11
CA ARG A 125 -28.95 0.33 6.61
C ARG A 125 -28.19 1.12 5.55
N SER A 126 -28.32 0.78 4.27
CA SER A 126 -27.59 1.43 3.17
C SER A 126 -27.78 2.96 3.14
N GLY A 127 -29.01 3.43 3.35
CA GLY A 127 -29.34 4.87 3.40
C GLY A 127 -28.68 5.62 4.56
N GLU A 128 -28.55 4.98 5.73
CA GLU A 128 -27.85 5.58 6.88
C GLU A 128 -26.34 5.71 6.60
N PHE A 129 -25.73 4.66 6.05
CA PHE A 129 -24.32 4.68 5.63
C PHE A 129 -24.05 5.78 4.59
N GLU A 130 -24.95 5.94 3.63
CA GLU A 130 -24.84 6.95 2.59
C GLU A 130 -25.00 8.36 3.16
N THR A 131 -25.97 8.57 4.06
CA THR A 131 -26.19 9.84 4.74
C THR A 131 -24.94 10.26 5.52
N LEU A 132 -24.38 9.37 6.35
CA LEU A 132 -23.16 9.66 7.11
C LEU A 132 -21.96 9.95 6.21
N ARG A 133 -21.81 9.21 5.09
CA ARG A 133 -20.76 9.47 4.11
C ARG A 133 -20.92 10.82 3.42
N ASN A 134 -22.14 11.19 3.05
CA ASN A 134 -22.43 12.47 2.39
C ASN A 134 -22.20 13.63 3.35
N GLN A 135 -22.66 13.55 4.60
CA GLN A 135 -22.37 14.56 5.63
C GLN A 135 -20.86 14.75 5.86
N MET A 136 -20.11 13.65 5.91
CA MET A 136 -18.64 13.72 6.04
C MET A 136 -17.97 14.32 4.79
N ARG A 137 -18.54 14.08 3.60
CA ARG A 137 -18.06 14.66 2.34
C ARG A 137 -18.34 16.16 2.29
N GLU A 138 -19.55 16.58 2.64
CA GLU A 138 -19.95 17.99 2.71
C GLU A 138 -19.08 18.75 3.70
N LEU A 139 -18.82 18.18 4.88
CA LEU A 139 -17.95 18.77 5.88
C LEU A 139 -16.52 19.00 5.36
N ARG A 140 -15.99 18.05 4.57
CA ARG A 140 -14.69 18.20 3.91
C ARG A 140 -14.73 19.23 2.78
N SER A 141 -15.78 19.23 1.95
CA SER A 141 -15.95 20.19 0.85
C SER A 141 -15.99 21.62 1.37
N ALA A 142 -16.75 21.87 2.44
CA ALA A 142 -16.85 23.19 3.06
C ALA A 142 -15.48 23.70 3.55
N ALA A 143 -14.62 22.83 4.07
CA ALA A 143 -13.26 23.20 4.46
C ALA A 143 -12.33 23.46 3.27
N ASP A 144 -12.48 22.69 2.18
CA ASP A 144 -11.71 22.87 0.95
C ASP A 144 -12.09 24.18 0.22
N GLU A 145 -13.35 24.62 0.32
CA GLU A 145 -13.87 25.90 -0.21
C GLU A 145 -13.43 27.13 0.60
N GLY A 146 -12.60 26.94 1.63
CA GLY A 146 -12.04 28.02 2.46
C GLY A 146 -12.75 28.20 3.80
N GLY A 147 -13.74 27.37 4.12
CA GLY A 147 -14.34 27.29 5.45
C GLY A 147 -13.41 26.66 6.49
N GLN A 148 -13.79 26.77 7.77
CA GLN A 148 -13.12 26.05 8.85
C GLN A 148 -13.66 24.63 8.92
N PHE A 149 -12.77 23.64 9.05
CA PHE A 149 -13.19 22.25 9.27
C PHE A 149 -13.71 22.10 10.70
N ASP A 150 -15.00 21.78 10.85
CA ASP A 150 -15.61 21.52 12.16
C ASP A 150 -15.24 20.12 12.66
N TRP A 151 -14.23 20.08 13.53
CA TRP A 151 -13.75 18.85 14.16
C TRP A 151 -14.78 18.20 15.09
N GLY A 152 -15.67 18.99 15.71
CA GLY A 152 -16.71 18.49 16.59
C GLY A 152 -17.73 17.68 15.80
N GLN A 153 -18.22 18.24 14.70
CA GLN A 153 -19.13 17.54 13.79
C GLN A 153 -18.48 16.30 13.15
N ALA A 154 -17.21 16.40 12.73
CA ALA A 154 -16.48 15.27 12.17
C ALA A 154 -16.37 14.10 13.17
N ARG A 155 -16.15 14.42 14.46
CA ARG A 155 -16.07 13.43 15.53
C ARG A 155 -17.43 12.75 15.75
N GLU A 156 -18.50 13.52 15.82
CA GLU A 156 -19.86 12.99 15.99
C GLU A 156 -20.24 12.05 14.83
N LEU A 157 -20.01 12.47 13.58
CA LEU A 157 -20.24 11.64 12.39
C LEU A 157 -19.40 10.37 12.43
N GLY A 158 -18.14 10.47 12.87
CA GLY A 158 -17.25 9.33 13.04
C GLY A 158 -17.72 8.35 14.12
N GLU A 159 -18.26 8.84 15.24
CA GLU A 159 -18.82 8.02 16.31
C GLU A 159 -20.10 7.31 15.85
N ARG A 160 -21.02 8.01 15.20
CA ARG A 160 -22.23 7.40 14.60
C ARG A 160 -21.89 6.31 13.60
N MET A 161 -20.92 6.57 12.71
CA MET A 161 -20.43 5.57 11.78
C MET A 161 -19.82 4.39 12.54
N ARG A 162 -18.98 4.63 13.55
CA ARG A 162 -18.38 3.53 14.34
C ARG A 162 -19.45 2.64 14.98
N THR A 163 -20.48 3.21 15.60
CA THR A 163 -21.59 2.46 16.18
C THR A 163 -22.29 1.61 15.12
N LEU A 164 -22.58 2.20 13.96
CA LEU A 164 -23.22 1.50 12.84
C LEU A 164 -22.37 0.31 12.33
N TRP A 165 -21.03 0.46 12.33
CA TRP A 165 -20.11 -0.64 12.01
C TRP A 165 -20.01 -1.67 13.14
N GLN A 166 -20.10 -1.28 14.42
CA GLN A 166 -20.08 -2.22 15.55
C GLN A 166 -21.31 -3.13 15.57
N ASP A 167 -22.45 -2.63 15.09
CA ASP A 167 -23.68 -3.42 14.94
C ASP A 167 -23.60 -4.42 13.76
N ALA A 168 -22.63 -4.28 12.86
CA ALA A 168 -22.56 -5.09 11.66
C ALA A 168 -22.04 -6.51 11.99
N PRO A 169 -22.73 -7.59 11.56
CA PRO A 169 -22.42 -8.97 11.94
C PRO A 169 -20.95 -9.40 11.69
N LEU A 170 -20.36 -8.97 10.58
CA LEU A 170 -18.97 -9.30 10.23
C LEU A 170 -17.92 -8.38 10.85
N MET A 171 -18.35 -7.31 11.53
CA MET A 171 -17.47 -6.32 12.14
C MET A 171 -17.51 -6.40 13.66
N ASN A 172 -18.57 -6.98 14.21
CA ASN A 172 -18.71 -7.25 15.62
C ASN A 172 -17.81 -8.43 16.03
N ARG A 173 -16.59 -8.09 16.46
CA ARG A 173 -15.58 -9.06 16.91
C ARG A 173 -16.07 -9.92 18.06
N GLU A 174 -16.84 -9.33 18.97
CA GLU A 174 -17.38 -10.01 20.13
C GLU A 174 -18.40 -11.07 19.70
N GLN A 175 -19.33 -10.69 18.83
CA GLN A 175 -20.33 -11.62 18.30
C GLN A 175 -19.69 -12.78 17.52
N ILE A 176 -18.67 -12.49 16.71
CA ILE A 176 -17.92 -13.54 15.98
C ILE A 176 -17.28 -14.50 16.97
N ARG A 177 -16.62 -13.98 18.00
CA ARG A 177 -16.00 -14.78 19.07
C ARG A 177 -17.03 -15.68 19.75
N GLU A 178 -18.13 -15.10 20.24
CA GLU A 178 -19.19 -15.84 20.92
C GLU A 178 -19.79 -16.95 20.05
N ASN A 179 -19.92 -16.73 18.74
CA ASN A 179 -20.45 -17.75 17.84
C ASN A 179 -19.47 -18.91 17.63
N VAL A 180 -18.17 -18.61 17.56
CA VAL A 180 -17.12 -19.64 17.47
C VAL A 180 -17.05 -20.44 18.77
N GLU A 181 -17.06 -19.78 19.92
CA GLU A 181 -16.97 -20.44 21.22
C GLU A 181 -18.11 -21.44 21.49
N LYS A 182 -19.30 -21.23 20.91
CA LYS A 182 -20.42 -22.19 20.98
C LYS A 182 -20.14 -23.52 20.27
N LEU A 183 -19.19 -23.54 19.33
CA LEU A 183 -18.78 -24.73 18.59
C LEU A 183 -17.62 -25.47 19.24
N LEU A 184 -16.97 -24.86 20.24
CA LEU A 184 -15.75 -25.39 20.84
C LEU A 184 -16.02 -26.04 22.20
N PRO A 185 -15.20 -27.02 22.60
CA PRO A 185 -15.14 -27.48 23.99
C PRO A 185 -14.90 -26.30 24.95
N ALA A 186 -15.53 -26.34 26.12
CA ALA A 186 -15.48 -25.24 27.09
C ALA A 186 -14.04 -24.86 27.50
N GLU A 187 -13.17 -25.86 27.71
CA GLU A 187 -11.76 -25.63 28.06
C GLU A 187 -10.99 -24.94 26.92
N GLN A 188 -11.22 -25.36 25.66
CA GLN A 188 -10.60 -24.74 24.49
C GLN A 188 -11.09 -23.30 24.29
N ALA A 189 -12.39 -23.06 24.51
CA ALA A 189 -12.98 -21.73 24.44
C ALA A 189 -12.40 -20.77 25.50
N GLU A 190 -12.20 -21.24 26.74
CA GLU A 190 -11.60 -20.44 27.81
C GLU A 190 -10.14 -20.09 27.52
N LEU A 191 -9.34 -21.07 27.07
CA LEU A 191 -7.95 -20.84 26.69
C LEU A 191 -7.83 -19.86 25.52
N GLY A 192 -8.67 -20.01 24.50
CA GLY A 192 -8.70 -19.11 23.35
C GLY A 192 -9.10 -17.68 23.75
N ARG A 193 -10.09 -17.53 24.63
CA ARG A 193 -10.50 -16.23 25.18
C ARG A 193 -9.36 -15.54 25.93
N ALA A 194 -8.66 -16.28 26.80
CA ALA A 194 -7.53 -15.72 27.55
C ALA A 194 -6.41 -15.22 26.61
N ARG A 195 -6.10 -15.97 25.55
CA ARG A 195 -5.11 -15.56 24.54
C ARG A 195 -5.58 -14.34 23.78
N TRP A 196 -6.84 -14.33 23.33
CA TRP A 196 -7.43 -13.22 22.62
C TRP A 196 -7.37 -11.92 23.44
N ASP A 197 -7.78 -11.98 24.71
CA ASP A 197 -7.80 -10.85 25.62
C ASP A 197 -6.36 -10.35 25.89
N SER A 198 -5.40 -11.25 26.05
CA SER A 198 -3.98 -10.88 26.21
C SER A 198 -3.41 -10.17 24.98
N GLU A 199 -3.76 -10.62 23.77
CA GLU A 199 -3.32 -9.99 22.53
C GLU A 199 -4.00 -8.64 22.32
N GLU A 200 -5.26 -8.50 22.73
CA GLU A 200 -6.00 -7.24 22.71
C GLU A 200 -5.42 -6.21 23.67
N GLN A 201 -5.06 -6.63 24.90
CA GLN A 201 -4.37 -5.78 25.85
C GLN A 201 -3.00 -5.33 25.34
N GLU A 202 -2.21 -6.24 24.74
CA GLU A 202 -0.92 -5.90 24.13
C GLU A 202 -1.09 -4.92 22.96
N ARG A 203 -2.09 -5.13 22.10
CA ARG A 203 -2.40 -4.18 21.01
C ARG A 203 -2.82 -2.81 21.56
N ASN A 204 -3.65 -2.78 22.61
CA ASN A 204 -4.07 -1.53 23.23
C ASN A 204 -2.88 -0.79 23.86
N ARG A 205 -1.98 -1.50 24.52
CA ARG A 205 -0.73 -0.95 25.04
C ARG A 205 0.15 -0.35 23.93
N ARG A 206 0.39 -1.10 22.86
CA ARG A 206 1.13 -0.58 21.69
C ARG A 206 0.48 0.64 21.05
N ARG A 207 -0.86 0.70 21.06
CA ARG A 207 -1.62 1.87 20.56
C ARG A 207 -1.41 3.07 21.48
N GLU A 208 -1.44 2.88 22.79
CA GLU A 208 -1.17 3.93 23.78
C GLU A 208 0.26 4.44 23.66
N GLU A 209 1.25 3.55 23.62
CA GLU A 209 2.66 3.91 23.38
C GLU A 209 2.85 4.67 22.07
N MET A 210 2.16 4.25 21.00
CA MET A 210 2.20 4.95 19.73
C MET A 210 1.58 6.36 19.85
N ARG A 211 0.45 6.51 20.56
CA ARG A 211 -0.20 7.81 20.81
C ARG A 211 0.73 8.74 21.58
N GLU A 212 1.41 8.23 22.61
CA GLU A 212 2.39 8.97 23.39
C GLU A 212 3.55 9.43 22.52
N ARG A 213 4.16 8.53 21.73
CA ARG A 213 5.24 8.89 20.79
C ARG A 213 4.81 9.93 19.75
N PHE A 214 3.57 9.87 19.28
CA PHE A 214 3.04 10.89 18.37
C PHE A 214 2.81 12.23 19.07
N ALA A 215 2.36 12.21 20.33
CA ALA A 215 2.21 13.42 21.13
C ALA A 215 3.57 14.07 21.43
N GLU A 216 4.58 13.29 21.80
CA GLU A 216 5.97 13.76 21.99
C GLU A 216 6.51 14.38 20.70
N ARG A 217 6.41 13.66 19.57
CA ARG A 217 6.86 14.19 18.26
C ARG A 217 6.14 15.48 17.87
N ARG A 218 4.84 15.60 18.20
CA ARG A 218 4.09 16.83 17.97
C ARG A 218 4.65 17.97 18.82
N GLN A 219 4.91 17.73 20.10
CA GLN A 219 5.51 18.73 20.99
C GLN A 219 6.91 19.14 20.53
N GLU A 220 7.74 18.20 20.09
CA GLU A 220 9.07 18.50 19.52
C GLU A 220 8.97 19.37 18.27
N TRP A 221 8.01 19.07 17.39
CA TRP A 221 7.75 19.86 16.19
C TRP A 221 7.26 21.27 16.55
N GLU A 222 6.33 21.41 17.49
CA GLU A 222 5.83 22.70 17.98
C GLU A 222 6.95 23.52 18.64
N ALA A 223 7.79 22.90 19.47
CA ALA A 223 8.95 23.55 20.09
C ALA A 223 9.99 24.00 19.06
N ARG A 224 10.21 23.20 18.01
CA ARG A 224 11.08 23.58 16.89
C ARG A 224 10.51 24.78 16.13
N GLN A 225 9.22 24.78 15.82
CA GLN A 225 8.56 25.91 15.18
C GLN A 225 8.65 27.17 16.04
N ALA A 226 8.48 27.05 17.37
CA ALA A 226 8.63 28.18 18.28
C ALA A 226 10.05 28.76 18.30
N ARG A 227 11.09 27.92 18.25
CA ARG A 227 12.49 28.37 18.14
C ARG A 227 12.80 29.02 16.79
N GLU A 228 12.22 28.53 15.70
CA GLU A 228 12.39 29.12 14.36
C GLU A 228 11.60 30.44 14.21
N ALA A 229 10.54 30.66 15.00
CA ALA A 229 9.71 31.85 14.97
C ALA A 229 10.22 33.03 15.83
N ASP A 230 11.23 32.81 16.67
CA ASP A 230 11.84 33.84 17.51
C ASP A 230 13.25 34.23 17.00
N PRO A 231 13.36 35.21 16.08
CA PRO A 231 14.64 35.64 15.51
C PRO A 231 15.52 36.44 16.48
N GLU A 232 14.98 36.97 17.60
CA GLU A 232 15.76 37.76 18.57
C GLU A 232 16.62 36.88 19.50
N SER A 233 16.30 35.60 19.63
CA SER A 233 17.08 34.64 20.41
C SER A 233 18.36 34.16 19.68
N ALA A 234 18.52 34.47 18.39
CA ALA A 234 19.68 34.06 17.59
C ALA A 234 20.85 35.07 17.65
N ASP A 235 20.62 36.32 18.09
CA ASP A 235 21.65 37.37 18.18
C ASP A 235 22.42 37.37 19.51
N GLY A 236 22.01 36.55 20.50
CA GLY A 236 22.60 36.54 21.85
C GLY A 236 23.72 35.53 22.11
N ALA A 237 24.04 34.63 21.16
CA ALA A 237 24.99 33.53 21.39
C ALA A 237 26.22 33.57 20.45
N VAL A 238 26.65 34.76 20.06
CA VAL A 238 28.00 35.00 19.49
C VAL A 238 28.87 35.67 20.57
N GLU A 239 28.99 35.04 21.74
CA GLU A 239 30.06 35.40 22.67
C GLU A 239 31.36 34.66 22.28
N ALA A 240 32.35 35.47 21.92
CA ALA A 240 33.77 35.24 22.10
C ALA A 240 34.37 33.98 21.45
N ARG A 241 34.51 34.02 20.12
CA ARG A 241 35.78 33.58 19.52
C ARG A 241 36.52 34.81 19.06
N ASP A 242 37.66 35.06 19.70
CA ASP A 242 38.59 36.16 19.43
C ASP A 242 38.80 36.37 17.92
N PRO A 243 38.69 37.60 17.41
CA PRO A 243 39.18 37.95 16.09
C PRO A 243 40.70 38.05 16.17
N VAL A 244 41.40 36.92 16.03
CA VAL A 244 42.82 36.96 15.69
C VAL A 244 42.92 37.50 14.27
N GLY A 245 43.48 38.70 14.16
CA GLY A 245 43.68 39.42 12.91
C GLY A 245 44.31 38.54 11.84
N LEU A 246 43.63 38.44 10.71
CA LEU A 246 44.17 37.96 9.46
C LEU A 246 43.60 38.85 8.35
N ASP A 247 44.46 39.80 7.97
CA ASP A 247 44.70 40.30 6.62
C ASP A 247 43.52 40.38 5.65
N GLU A 248 43.21 41.63 5.38
CA GLU A 248 42.46 42.20 4.26
C GLU A 248 43.13 41.89 2.90
N ALA A 249 43.25 40.61 2.54
CA ALA A 249 43.82 40.14 1.28
C ALA A 249 43.30 38.75 0.87
N ALA A 250 41.99 38.55 0.72
CA ALA A 250 41.46 37.27 0.20
C ALA A 250 40.12 37.34 -0.56
N ASP A 251 39.74 38.49 -1.12
CA ASP A 251 38.47 38.63 -1.89
C ASP A 251 38.54 38.18 -3.37
N ALA A 252 39.66 37.60 -3.81
CA ALA A 252 39.79 37.06 -5.18
C ALA A 252 39.47 35.55 -5.27
N ASP A 253 39.80 34.75 -4.25
CA ASP A 253 39.75 33.28 -4.29
C ASP A 253 38.33 32.71 -4.07
N GLY A 254 37.48 33.44 -3.34
CA GLY A 254 36.09 33.04 -3.08
C GLY A 254 35.17 33.16 -4.30
N ALA A 255 35.49 34.06 -5.23
CA ALA A 255 34.77 34.23 -6.48
C ALA A 255 35.09 33.11 -7.49
N GLU A 256 36.33 32.60 -7.47
CA GLU A 256 36.79 31.53 -8.36
C GLU A 256 36.17 30.18 -7.98
N ARG A 257 36.14 29.83 -6.68
CA ARG A 257 35.47 28.59 -6.21
C ARG A 257 33.96 28.58 -6.45
N ARG A 258 33.30 29.74 -6.51
CA ARG A 258 31.88 29.86 -6.87
C ARG A 258 31.66 29.76 -8.39
N ARG A 259 32.63 30.17 -9.21
CA ARG A 259 32.62 29.94 -10.67
C ARG A 259 32.84 28.47 -11.00
N ASP A 260 33.79 27.80 -10.34
CA ASP A 260 34.07 26.37 -10.57
C ASP A 260 32.89 25.47 -10.22
N ARG A 261 32.17 25.75 -9.13
CA ARG A 261 30.94 24.99 -8.80
C ARG A 261 29.80 25.23 -9.79
N ARG A 262 29.73 26.40 -10.43
CA ARG A 262 28.73 26.66 -11.49
C ARG A 262 29.12 25.95 -12.79
N GLN A 263 30.40 26.01 -13.17
CA GLN A 263 30.89 25.35 -14.38
C GLN A 263 30.75 23.82 -14.29
N GLY A 264 31.09 23.20 -13.15
CA GLY A 264 30.89 21.76 -12.96
C GLY A 264 29.42 21.32 -12.98
N ARG A 265 28.48 22.18 -12.59
CA ARG A 265 27.03 21.89 -12.66
C ARG A 265 26.50 22.02 -14.08
N ASP A 266 27.04 22.92 -14.88
CA ASP A 266 26.65 23.13 -16.28
C ASP A 266 27.28 22.07 -17.20
N GLU A 267 28.51 21.61 -16.93
CA GLU A 267 29.12 20.45 -17.61
C GLU A 267 28.34 19.16 -17.35
N LEU A 268 27.91 18.92 -16.10
CA LEU A 268 27.09 17.74 -15.79
C LEU A 268 25.74 17.76 -16.52
N ARG A 269 25.16 18.96 -16.73
CA ARG A 269 23.95 19.14 -17.54
C ARG A 269 24.22 18.91 -19.03
N ARG A 270 25.39 19.33 -19.54
CA ARG A 270 25.79 19.13 -20.94
C ARG A 270 26.02 17.65 -21.24
N GLN A 271 26.77 16.93 -20.40
CA GLN A 271 26.96 15.47 -20.54
C GLN A 271 25.65 14.70 -20.49
N ARG A 272 24.70 15.11 -19.63
CA ARG A 272 23.38 14.48 -19.55
C ARG A 272 22.54 14.74 -20.80
N ARG A 273 22.71 15.90 -21.45
CA ARG A 273 22.04 16.23 -22.72
C ARG A 273 22.65 15.47 -23.89
N GLU A 274 23.98 15.38 -23.96
CA GLU A 274 24.70 14.61 -24.97
C GLU A 274 24.41 13.10 -24.85
N GLN A 275 24.30 12.55 -23.64
CA GLN A 275 23.86 11.16 -23.46
C GLN A 275 22.40 10.94 -23.91
N GLN A 276 21.53 11.92 -23.71
CA GLN A 276 20.14 11.86 -24.21
C GLN A 276 20.07 11.97 -25.73
N GLU A 277 20.86 12.85 -26.33
CA GLU A 277 20.93 13.02 -27.79
C GLU A 277 21.58 11.80 -28.46
N GLN A 278 22.61 11.18 -27.84
CA GLN A 278 23.19 9.92 -28.33
C GLN A 278 22.23 8.74 -28.23
N SER A 279 21.38 8.69 -27.19
CA SER A 279 20.35 7.65 -27.10
C SER A 279 19.20 7.87 -28.08
N GLN A 280 18.82 9.12 -28.37
CA GLN A 280 17.84 9.43 -29.42
C GLN A 280 18.37 9.20 -30.83
N THR A 281 19.62 9.56 -31.13
CA THR A 281 20.23 9.31 -32.45
C THR A 281 20.56 7.84 -32.70
N GLN A 282 20.79 7.05 -31.64
CA GLN A 282 20.92 5.59 -31.75
C GLN A 282 19.57 4.90 -32.04
N GLU A 283 18.46 5.46 -31.55
CA GLU A 283 17.11 5.00 -31.93
C GLU A 283 16.73 5.47 -33.35
N GLU A 284 17.11 6.69 -33.75
CA GLU A 284 16.77 7.28 -35.05
C GLU A 284 17.55 6.68 -36.24
N TRP A 285 18.76 6.16 -36.03
CA TRP A 285 19.53 5.44 -37.06
C TRP A 285 19.13 3.96 -37.24
N SER A 286 18.24 3.43 -36.38
CA SER A 286 17.82 2.04 -36.42
C SER A 286 16.47 1.80 -37.14
N GLY A 287 15.85 2.85 -37.70
CA GLY A 287 14.50 2.77 -38.26
C GLY A 287 14.27 3.60 -39.52
N GLN A 288 14.90 3.23 -40.65
CA GLN A 288 14.41 3.64 -41.96
C GLN A 288 13.48 2.57 -42.55
N GLY A 289 12.21 2.93 -42.71
CA GLY A 289 11.36 2.46 -43.82
C GLY A 289 10.28 1.43 -43.50
N GLN A 290 9.06 1.86 -43.15
CA GLN A 290 7.96 1.91 -44.13
C GLN A 290 6.73 2.61 -43.54
N LEU A 291 6.32 3.67 -44.22
CA LEU A 291 5.09 4.43 -44.01
C LEU A 291 3.90 3.61 -44.52
N SER A 292 2.84 3.53 -43.71
CA SER A 292 1.47 3.52 -44.20
C SER A 292 0.56 4.17 -43.16
N GLU A 293 0.26 5.44 -43.44
CA GLU A 293 -0.93 6.15 -42.99
C GLU A 293 -2.18 5.29 -43.18
N THR A 294 -2.94 5.04 -42.12
CA THR A 294 -4.27 5.64 -41.90
C THR A 294 -4.88 5.10 -40.60
N GLU A 295 -5.57 6.00 -39.89
CA GLU A 295 -6.54 5.71 -38.82
C GLU A 295 -6.04 4.96 -37.58
N THR A 296 -5.61 5.68 -36.54
CA THR A 296 -6.43 5.79 -35.32
C THR A 296 -5.97 6.99 -34.51
N ARG A 297 -6.87 7.96 -34.37
CA ARG A 297 -6.82 9.01 -33.37
C ARG A 297 -7.30 8.39 -32.06
N ASP A 298 -6.58 8.68 -30.98
CA ASP A 298 -6.89 8.45 -29.55
C ASP A 298 -5.97 7.45 -28.84
N GLN A 299 -5.52 7.84 -27.64
CA GLN A 299 -4.60 7.16 -26.71
C GLN A 299 -3.09 7.36 -26.90
N GLY A 300 -2.63 8.57 -26.62
CA GLY A 300 -1.26 8.79 -26.13
C GLY A 300 -1.12 8.27 -24.70
N ILE A 301 -0.65 7.03 -24.53
CA ILE A 301 -0.25 6.51 -23.22
C ILE A 301 1.12 7.11 -22.85
N ASN A 302 1.03 8.17 -22.05
CA ASN A 302 2.10 8.76 -21.29
C ASN A 302 2.53 7.77 -20.18
N VAL A 303 3.55 6.94 -20.44
CA VAL A 303 4.15 6.03 -19.46
C VAL A 303 5.11 6.82 -18.55
N GLN A 304 4.57 7.72 -17.74
CA GLN A 304 5.27 8.24 -16.57
C GLN A 304 4.27 8.62 -15.48
N ARG A 305 4.35 7.87 -14.36
CA ARG A 305 3.63 8.01 -13.09
C ARG A 305 2.19 7.49 -13.06
N ASN A 306 2.07 6.17 -12.91
CA ASN A 306 1.02 5.57 -12.08
C ASN A 306 1.70 4.59 -11.11
N LEU A 307 1.99 5.04 -9.88
CA LEU A 307 2.29 4.14 -8.77
C LEU A 307 0.94 3.59 -8.27
N PRO A 308 0.64 2.29 -8.42
CA PRO A 308 -0.56 1.72 -7.82
C PRO A 308 -0.49 1.75 -6.29
N GLU A 309 -1.61 2.14 -5.69
CA GLU A 309 -1.91 2.05 -4.26
C GLU A 309 -1.83 0.60 -3.79
N ASN A 310 -1.23 0.42 -2.60
CA ASN A 310 -0.56 -0.77 -2.08
C ASN A 310 0.84 -0.92 -2.69
N PRO A 311 1.93 -0.53 -1.97
CA PRO A 311 3.26 -0.96 -2.34
C PRO A 311 3.35 -2.45 -2.02
N ILE A 312 2.70 -3.26 -2.86
CA ILE A 312 2.98 -4.67 -3.00
C ILE A 312 4.49 -4.74 -3.16
N GLY A 313 5.16 -5.41 -2.23
CA GLY A 313 6.61 -5.52 -2.28
C GLY A 313 7.03 -6.10 -3.65
N PRO A 314 8.23 -5.78 -4.12
CA PRO A 314 8.70 -6.25 -5.43
C PRO A 314 8.64 -7.79 -5.57
N TRP A 315 8.67 -8.52 -4.46
CA TRP A 315 8.58 -9.98 -4.44
C TRP A 315 7.15 -10.47 -4.65
N GLU A 316 6.19 -9.88 -3.95
CA GLU A 316 4.76 -10.15 -4.10
C GLU A 316 4.26 -9.74 -5.48
N GLN A 317 4.79 -8.63 -6.02
CA GLN A 317 4.49 -8.21 -7.37
C GLN A 317 4.97 -9.25 -8.38
N TYR A 318 6.20 -9.75 -8.22
CA TYR A 318 6.74 -10.81 -9.07
C TYR A 318 5.88 -12.08 -9.00
N VAL A 319 5.51 -12.53 -7.81
CA VAL A 319 4.65 -13.72 -7.63
C VAL A 319 3.29 -13.52 -8.27
N ARG A 320 2.66 -12.35 -8.08
CA ARG A 320 1.37 -12.03 -8.70
C ARG A 320 1.46 -12.05 -10.22
N ASP A 321 2.50 -11.45 -10.78
CA ASP A 321 2.73 -11.43 -12.23
C ASP A 321 3.05 -12.83 -12.76
N PHE A 322 3.78 -13.65 -12.00
CA PHE A 322 4.07 -15.06 -12.30
C PHE A 322 2.78 -15.91 -12.32
N THR A 323 1.93 -15.77 -11.29
CA THR A 323 0.61 -16.42 -11.20
C THR A 323 -0.25 -16.08 -12.41
N ARG A 324 -0.29 -14.80 -12.79
CA ARG A 324 -1.03 -14.33 -13.98
C ARG A 324 -0.45 -14.89 -15.27
N ARG A 325 0.89 -14.93 -15.39
CA ARG A 325 1.60 -15.40 -16.60
C ARG A 325 1.32 -16.87 -16.87
N TYR A 326 1.49 -17.73 -15.86
CA TYR A 326 1.32 -19.19 -16.01
C TYR A 326 -0.11 -19.67 -15.77
N ARG A 327 -1.03 -18.76 -15.43
CA ARG A 327 -2.43 -19.07 -15.09
C ARG A 327 -2.50 -20.22 -14.08
N LEU A 328 -1.81 -20.03 -12.96
CA LEU A 328 -1.75 -21.04 -11.91
C LEU A 328 -3.15 -21.32 -11.36
N ASP A 329 -3.47 -22.59 -11.12
CA ASP A 329 -4.70 -22.99 -10.44
C ASP A 329 -4.65 -22.70 -8.93
N ALA A 330 -5.77 -22.90 -8.22
CA ALA A 330 -5.86 -22.59 -6.79
C ALA A 330 -4.81 -23.33 -5.94
N SER A 331 -4.52 -24.60 -6.25
CA SER A 331 -3.52 -25.40 -5.50
C SER A 331 -2.09 -24.92 -5.76
N GLN A 332 -1.80 -24.56 -7.01
CA GLN A 332 -0.53 -23.98 -7.42
C GLN A 332 -0.32 -22.57 -6.83
N GLN A 333 -1.39 -21.77 -6.73
CA GLN A 333 -1.36 -20.46 -6.10
C GLN A 333 -1.06 -20.55 -4.60
N VAL A 334 -1.72 -21.47 -3.88
CA VAL A 334 -1.42 -21.73 -2.45
C VAL A 334 0.05 -22.11 -2.27
N THR A 335 0.57 -22.97 -3.15
CA THR A 335 1.98 -23.38 -3.14
C THR A 335 2.92 -22.18 -3.37
N ALA A 336 2.62 -21.34 -4.37
CA ALA A 336 3.40 -20.15 -4.68
C ALA A 336 3.40 -19.13 -3.52
N GLN A 337 2.25 -18.95 -2.85
CA GLN A 337 2.13 -18.09 -1.66
C GLN A 337 2.93 -18.65 -0.46
N SER A 338 2.94 -19.96 -0.27
CA SER A 338 3.76 -20.59 0.77
C SER A 338 5.26 -20.38 0.54
N VAL A 339 5.74 -20.54 -0.70
CA VAL A 339 7.14 -20.24 -1.05
C VAL A 339 7.47 -18.77 -0.81
N LEU A 340 6.58 -17.85 -1.21
CA LEU A 340 6.74 -16.42 -0.98
C LEU A 340 6.88 -16.10 0.53
N ARG A 341 5.99 -16.64 1.37
CA ARG A 341 6.04 -16.44 2.83
C ARG A 341 7.35 -16.95 3.43
N GLU A 342 7.81 -18.14 3.03
CA GLU A 342 9.09 -18.69 3.49
C GLU A 342 10.27 -17.77 3.13
N MET A 343 10.34 -17.31 1.88
CA MET A 343 11.44 -16.45 1.42
C MET A 343 11.40 -15.08 2.12
N GLN A 344 10.21 -14.53 2.37
CA GLN A 344 10.03 -13.29 3.13
C GLN A 344 10.46 -13.44 4.60
N GLN A 345 10.12 -14.56 5.24
CA GLN A 345 10.56 -14.85 6.60
C GLN A 345 12.09 -14.96 6.68
N ARG A 346 12.73 -15.66 5.72
CA ARG A 346 14.20 -15.76 5.64
C ARG A 346 14.86 -14.41 5.43
N ARG A 347 14.30 -13.57 4.54
CA ARG A 347 14.76 -12.20 4.32
C ARG A 347 14.66 -11.37 5.61
N THR A 348 13.51 -11.42 6.28
CA THR A 348 13.26 -10.67 7.51
C THR A 348 14.24 -11.08 8.61
N THR A 349 14.48 -12.38 8.78
CA THR A 349 15.45 -12.92 9.74
C THR A 349 16.88 -12.43 9.43
N TYR A 350 17.28 -12.43 8.15
CA TYR A 350 18.58 -11.90 7.73
C TYR A 350 18.72 -10.40 8.02
N GLU A 351 17.72 -9.60 7.65
CA GLU A 351 17.71 -8.15 7.90
C GLU A 351 17.74 -7.82 9.41
N GLN A 352 16.99 -8.57 10.22
CA GLN A 352 16.97 -8.40 11.68
C GLN A 352 18.32 -8.72 12.33
N THR A 353 18.92 -9.86 11.98
CA THR A 353 20.23 -10.27 12.52
C THR A 353 21.38 -9.36 12.06
N ARG A 354 21.21 -8.68 10.92
CA ARG A 354 22.18 -7.74 10.34
C ARG A 354 21.83 -6.28 10.54
N ARG A 355 20.81 -5.96 11.35
CA ARG A 355 20.33 -4.59 11.53
C ARG A 355 21.44 -3.61 11.92
N GLY A 356 22.34 -4.02 12.82
CA GLY A 356 23.51 -3.22 13.22
C GLY A 356 24.47 -2.92 12.05
N ASP A 357 24.70 -3.89 11.16
CA ASP A 357 25.56 -3.72 9.99
C ASP A 357 24.94 -2.73 8.99
N PHE A 358 23.62 -2.78 8.80
CA PHE A 358 22.87 -1.85 7.95
C PHE A 358 22.93 -0.42 8.47
N GLU A 359 22.74 -0.23 9.77
CA GLU A 359 22.86 1.07 10.42
C GLU A 359 24.29 1.61 10.36
N ALA A 360 25.30 0.75 10.58
CA ALA A 360 26.70 1.12 10.45
C ALA A 360 27.04 1.54 9.01
N ALA A 361 26.52 0.82 8.00
CA ALA A 361 26.71 1.17 6.61
C ALA A 361 26.08 2.54 6.26
N GLN A 362 24.89 2.86 6.79
CA GLN A 362 24.25 4.16 6.58
C GLN A 362 25.06 5.35 7.14
N ARG A 363 25.80 5.14 8.24
CA ARG A 363 26.61 6.18 8.90
C ARG A 363 27.95 6.46 8.20
N ILE A 364 28.32 5.71 7.16
CA ILE A 364 29.53 5.98 6.38
C ILE A 364 29.35 7.31 5.63
N GLU A 365 30.22 8.28 5.87
CA GLU A 365 30.17 9.62 5.26
C GLU A 365 30.40 9.57 3.74
N ASP A 366 31.45 8.85 3.32
CA ASP A 366 31.78 8.64 1.91
C ASP A 366 30.65 7.89 1.19
N ALA A 367 30.03 8.57 0.23
CA ALA A 367 28.89 8.06 -0.52
C ALA A 367 29.21 6.79 -1.33
N VAL A 368 30.44 6.67 -1.88
CA VAL A 368 30.83 5.52 -2.70
C VAL A 368 31.02 4.30 -1.80
N ARG A 369 31.74 4.47 -0.68
CA ARG A 369 31.94 3.39 0.31
C ARG A 369 30.62 2.97 0.95
N ARG A 370 29.72 3.91 1.25
CA ARG A 370 28.38 3.62 1.76
C ARG A 370 27.58 2.76 0.79
N GLN A 371 27.58 3.13 -0.49
CA GLN A 371 26.86 2.39 -1.53
C GLN A 371 27.41 0.97 -1.69
N GLN A 372 28.73 0.82 -1.80
CA GLN A 372 29.39 -0.50 -1.89
C GLN A 372 29.04 -1.38 -0.69
N ARG A 373 29.09 -0.82 0.52
CA ARG A 373 28.75 -1.59 1.74
C ARG A 373 27.28 -1.98 1.77
N MET A 374 26.38 -1.11 1.32
CA MET A 374 24.95 -1.40 1.24
C MET A 374 24.66 -2.51 0.21
N GLU A 375 25.31 -2.46 -0.95
CA GLU A 375 25.20 -3.49 -1.99
C GLU A 375 25.70 -4.86 -1.51
N GLU A 376 26.83 -4.90 -0.79
CA GLU A 376 27.33 -6.12 -0.17
C GLU A 376 26.31 -6.74 0.79
N LEU A 377 25.68 -5.93 1.64
CA LEU A 377 24.67 -6.37 2.59
C LEU A 377 23.38 -6.82 1.90
N HIS A 378 23.03 -6.24 0.75
CA HIS A 378 21.86 -6.61 -0.05
C HIS A 378 22.09 -7.87 -0.90
N ARG A 379 23.34 -8.26 -1.16
CA ARG A 379 23.70 -9.40 -2.01
C ARG A 379 23.06 -10.73 -1.56
N PRO A 380 23.01 -11.08 -0.26
CA PRO A 380 22.30 -12.26 0.21
C PRO A 380 20.78 -12.16 0.00
N VAL A 381 20.19 -10.97 0.15
CA VAL A 381 18.77 -10.75 -0.13
C VAL A 381 18.46 -10.95 -1.61
N ALA A 382 19.33 -10.49 -2.50
CA ALA A 382 19.21 -10.76 -3.94
C ALA A 382 19.28 -12.26 -4.27
N ARG A 383 20.15 -13.01 -3.58
CA ARG A 383 20.21 -14.48 -3.72
C ARG A 383 18.94 -15.18 -3.27
N LEU A 384 18.32 -14.72 -2.18
CA LEU A 384 17.00 -15.23 -1.74
C LEU A 384 15.92 -14.96 -2.79
N PHE A 385 15.99 -13.82 -3.48
CA PHE A 385 15.05 -13.53 -4.56
C PHE A 385 15.24 -14.45 -5.78
N GLU A 386 16.48 -14.75 -6.16
CA GLU A 386 16.74 -15.74 -7.22
C GLU A 386 16.29 -17.16 -6.80
N GLU A 387 16.42 -17.51 -5.51
CA GLU A 387 15.88 -18.76 -4.97
C GLU A 387 14.34 -18.81 -5.08
N LEU A 388 13.65 -17.70 -4.77
CA LEU A 388 12.21 -17.55 -4.97
C LEU A 388 11.83 -17.83 -6.43
N LYS A 389 12.51 -17.20 -7.40
CA LYS A 389 12.26 -17.43 -8.83
C LYS A 389 12.43 -18.91 -9.21
N SER A 390 13.56 -19.51 -8.82
CA SER A 390 13.86 -20.91 -9.15
C SER A 390 12.83 -21.88 -8.56
N ARG A 391 12.32 -21.62 -7.36
CA ARG A 391 11.26 -22.44 -6.76
C ARG A 391 9.93 -22.26 -7.47
N LEU A 392 9.57 -21.02 -7.84
CA LEU A 392 8.33 -20.72 -8.57
C LEU A 392 8.31 -21.40 -9.95
N GLU A 393 9.43 -21.43 -10.68
CA GLU A 393 9.53 -22.07 -12.00
C GLU A 393 9.18 -23.57 -12.01
N ARG A 394 9.23 -24.23 -10.85
CA ARG A 394 8.88 -25.65 -10.68
C ARG A 394 7.37 -25.87 -10.50
N ILE A 395 6.61 -24.85 -10.13
CA ILE A 395 5.18 -24.94 -9.81
C ILE A 395 4.30 -25.14 -11.06
N PRO A 396 4.48 -24.41 -12.18
CA PRO A 396 3.69 -24.63 -13.38
C PRO A 396 3.85 -26.05 -13.92
N THR A 397 2.80 -26.55 -14.56
CA THR A 397 2.84 -27.82 -15.30
C THR A 397 3.69 -27.70 -16.57
N PRO A 398 4.20 -28.81 -17.12
CA PRO A 398 4.91 -28.80 -18.40
C PRO A 398 4.09 -28.15 -19.53
N GLN A 399 2.77 -28.32 -19.55
CA GLN A 399 1.86 -27.70 -20.50
C GLN A 399 1.80 -26.17 -20.30
N GLN A 400 1.63 -25.69 -19.07
CA GLN A 400 1.64 -24.25 -18.76
C GLN A 400 2.97 -23.58 -19.15
N ARG A 401 4.12 -24.27 -18.97
CA ARG A 401 5.43 -23.78 -19.42
C ARG A 401 5.55 -23.68 -20.95
N ARG A 402 4.98 -24.64 -21.69
CA ARG A 402 5.00 -24.63 -23.17
C ARG A 402 4.15 -23.51 -23.76
N VAL A 403 3.02 -23.17 -23.15
CA VAL A 403 2.15 -22.07 -23.61
C VAL A 403 2.87 -20.71 -23.54
N ASP A 404 3.70 -20.50 -22.52
CA ASP A 404 4.53 -19.30 -22.38
C ASP A 404 5.78 -19.33 -23.28
N GLY A 405 6.41 -20.51 -23.41
CA GLY A 405 7.51 -20.74 -24.36
C GLY A 405 7.12 -20.47 -25.81
N ASN A 406 5.94 -20.94 -26.25
CA ASN A 406 5.44 -20.65 -27.61
C ASN A 406 5.05 -19.17 -27.80
N ARG A 407 4.62 -18.47 -26.75
CA ARG A 407 4.36 -17.01 -26.81
C ARG A 407 5.64 -16.19 -26.91
N SER A 408 6.74 -16.68 -26.34
CA SER A 408 8.05 -16.04 -26.43
C SER A 408 8.81 -16.42 -27.72
N SER A 409 8.57 -17.61 -28.27
CA SER A 409 9.15 -18.07 -29.54
C SER A 409 8.40 -17.56 -30.79
N ALA A 410 7.16 -17.07 -30.65
CA ALA A 410 6.43 -16.42 -31.74
C ALA A 410 6.95 -15.00 -32.09
N THR A 411 7.99 -14.51 -31.40
CA THR A 411 8.69 -13.25 -31.68
C THR A 411 10.19 -13.46 -31.87
N GLN A 412 10.58 -14.62 -32.42
CA GLN A 412 11.89 -14.78 -33.06
C GLN A 412 11.68 -14.83 -34.58
N PRO A 413 12.31 -13.93 -35.38
CA PRO A 413 12.25 -14.04 -36.82
C PRO A 413 13.02 -15.29 -37.26
N ALA A 414 12.32 -16.20 -37.92
CA ALA A 414 12.89 -17.33 -38.61
C ALA A 414 13.84 -16.82 -39.72
N THR A 415 15.13 -16.76 -39.45
CA THR A 415 16.16 -16.70 -40.49
C THR A 415 16.60 -18.12 -40.77
N SER A 416 15.84 -18.78 -41.65
CA SER A 416 16.29 -19.94 -42.42
C SER A 416 15.49 -19.92 -43.71
N GLU A 417 15.98 -19.16 -44.68
CA GLU A 417 15.53 -19.21 -46.06
C GLU A 417 15.79 -20.61 -46.65
N PRO A 418 14.85 -21.14 -47.45
CA PRO A 418 15.07 -22.31 -48.28
C PRO A 418 15.67 -21.87 -49.62
N ALA A 419 16.78 -22.48 -50.03
CA ALA A 419 17.27 -22.41 -51.40
C ALA A 419 16.77 -23.63 -52.17
N ASP A 420 15.86 -23.37 -53.11
CA ASP A 420 15.42 -24.29 -54.15
C ASP A 420 16.49 -24.35 -55.25
N THR A 421 16.93 -25.54 -55.69
CA THR A 421 17.45 -25.71 -57.06
C THR A 421 17.29 -27.16 -57.56
N THR A 422 16.23 -27.35 -58.35
CA THR A 422 16.16 -28.07 -59.63
C THR A 422 17.36 -28.93 -60.07
N SER A 423 17.16 -30.24 -60.29
CA SER A 423 17.36 -30.92 -61.60
C SER A 423 17.09 -32.44 -61.55
N ARG A 424 16.50 -32.91 -62.64
CA ARG A 424 16.00 -34.25 -63.05
C ARG A 424 16.95 -34.80 -64.16
N PRO A 425 16.91 -36.05 -64.72
CA PRO A 425 16.65 -37.44 -64.24
C PRO A 425 17.71 -38.50 -64.74
N ALA A 426 17.37 -39.81 -64.56
CA ALA A 426 17.89 -41.05 -65.19
C ALA A 426 19.11 -41.66 -64.47
N ASP A 427 19.33 -42.97 -64.29
CA ASP A 427 18.80 -44.21 -64.89
C ASP A 427 19.24 -45.41 -64.00
N ALA A 428 18.59 -46.56 -64.20
CA ALA A 428 19.06 -47.94 -64.00
C ALA A 428 19.51 -48.48 -62.62
N GLY A 429 18.96 -49.65 -62.25
CA GLY A 429 19.80 -50.75 -61.76
C GLY A 429 19.31 -51.54 -60.55
N GLN A 430 18.69 -52.70 -60.83
CA GLN A 430 18.96 -54.01 -60.21
C GLN A 430 19.06 -54.11 -58.67
N GLN A 431 18.06 -54.74 -58.04
CA GLN A 431 18.08 -56.16 -57.65
C GLN A 431 19.06 -56.53 -56.51
N ASN A 432 18.50 -57.35 -55.60
CA ASN A 432 19.15 -58.48 -54.92
C ASN A 432 19.77 -58.20 -53.53
N ARG A 433 19.09 -58.62 -52.45
CA ARG A 433 19.41 -59.86 -51.70
C ARG A 433 18.89 -59.85 -50.25
N ARG A 434 18.15 -60.93 -49.96
CA ARG A 434 18.26 -61.82 -48.79
C ARG A 434 17.65 -61.37 -47.45
N THR A 435 16.44 -61.87 -47.27
CA THR A 435 16.05 -62.76 -46.16
C THR A 435 17.20 -63.42 -45.39
N ARG A 436 17.11 -63.41 -44.05
CA ARG A 436 17.54 -64.55 -43.22
C ARG A 436 16.81 -64.60 -41.88
N GLU A 437 15.94 -65.60 -41.77
CA GLU A 437 15.40 -66.17 -40.54
C GLU A 437 16.49 -66.90 -39.71
N GLY A 438 16.20 -67.04 -38.40
CA GLY A 438 16.77 -68.02 -37.47
C GLY A 438 16.49 -67.54 -36.04
N ARG A 439 15.48 -68.03 -35.30
CA ARG A 439 15.14 -69.40 -34.84
C ARG A 439 16.27 -70.08 -34.06
N ARG A 440 16.15 -70.10 -32.72
CA ARG A 440 16.27 -71.25 -31.78
C ARG A 440 16.49 -70.74 -30.34
N ASN A 441 15.60 -71.07 -29.40
CA ASN A 441 15.73 -72.09 -28.31
C ASN A 441 16.78 -71.68 -27.25
N ARG A 442 16.62 -71.81 -25.93
CA ARG A 442 15.92 -72.75 -25.02
C ARG A 442 16.07 -72.09 -23.62
N GLY A 443 15.13 -72.03 -22.68
CA GLY A 443 14.43 -73.14 -22.02
C GLY A 443 15.15 -73.50 -20.71
N ASP A 444 14.72 -72.96 -19.58
CA ASP A 444 14.15 -73.64 -18.38
C ASP A 444 13.91 -72.62 -17.26
#